data_AF-A0A2G9XJX5-F1
#
_entry.id   AF-A0A2G9XJX5-F1
#
_cell.length_a   1.000
_cell.length_b   1.000
_cell.length_c   1.000
_cell.angle_alpha   90.00
_cell.angle_beta   90.00
_cell.angle_gamma   90.00
#
_symmetry.space_group_name_H-M   'P 1'
#
loop_
_entity.id
_entity.type
_entity.pdbx_description
1 polymer ?
#
loop_
_entity_poly.entity_id
_entity_poly.type
_entity_poly.pdbx_seq_one_letter_code
_entity_poly.pdbx_strand_id
1 'polypeptide(L)'
;MKNILKGIADVVFPPRCMACGAVLIEEGIYFCPDCFARIKFIRSPLCPRCGVPFAETGEQDHICGACLLPGPAFSTARALGRYETALMDVIHKFKYGGKTAVGEKLGKLMAEFPYPAFNIMDYSLIMPVPLHPRKLRQRGFNQSA
;
A
#
# COMPACT_ATOMS: atom_id res chain seq x y z
N MET A 1 -14.58 29.17 11.28
CA MET A 1 -15.74 28.25 11.14
C MET A 1 -15.36 26.83 10.69
N LYS A 2 -14.58 26.62 9.63
CA LYS A 2 -14.23 25.26 9.13
C LYS A 2 -13.63 24.33 10.20
N ASN A 3 -12.75 24.83 11.07
CA ASN A 3 -12.12 24.01 12.12
C ASN A 3 -13.07 23.62 13.26
N ILE A 4 -14.08 24.44 13.57
CA ILE A 4 -15.08 24.13 14.60
C ILE A 4 -16.05 23.06 14.07
N LEU A 5 -16.51 23.21 12.82
CA LEU A 5 -17.36 22.21 12.16
C LEU A 5 -16.64 20.86 12.03
N LYS A 6 -15.34 20.88 11.70
CA LYS A 6 -14.51 19.67 11.67
C LYS A 6 -14.37 19.03 13.04
N GLY A 7 -14.06 19.80 14.08
CA GLY A 7 -13.96 19.29 15.45
C GLY A 7 -15.27 18.65 15.95
N ILE A 8 -16.42 19.24 15.66
CA ILE A 8 -17.73 18.63 15.99
C ILE A 8 -17.96 17.35 15.18
N ALA A 9 -17.63 17.36 13.89
CA ALA A 9 -17.74 16.17 13.05
C ALA A 9 -16.84 15.04 13.54
N ASP A 10 -15.63 15.33 14.02
CA ASP A 10 -14.70 14.32 14.54
C ASP A 10 -15.14 13.74 15.90
N VAL A 11 -15.97 14.46 16.67
CA VAL A 11 -16.61 13.90 17.88
C VAL A 11 -17.64 12.83 17.50
N VAL A 12 -18.42 13.08 16.44
CA VAL A 12 -19.48 12.16 15.98
C VAL A 12 -18.92 11.05 15.08
N PHE A 13 -17.91 11.36 14.27
CA PHE A 13 -17.27 10.50 13.28
C PHE A 13 -15.75 10.54 13.45
N PRO A 14 -15.22 10.03 14.57
CA PRO A 14 -13.79 10.09 14.83
C PRO A 14 -13.00 9.33 13.76
N PRO A 15 -11.78 9.79 13.43
CA PRO A 15 -10.90 9.02 12.56
C PRO A 15 -10.64 7.65 13.18
N ARG A 16 -10.66 6.60 12.35
CA ARG A 16 -10.50 5.22 12.79
C ARG A 16 -9.38 4.52 12.03
N CYS A 17 -8.71 3.60 12.72
CA CYS A 17 -7.73 2.70 12.14
C CYS A 17 -8.36 1.90 10.99
N MET A 18 -7.73 1.88 9.82
CA MET A 18 -8.24 1.16 8.65
C MET A 18 -8.33 -0.35 8.88
N ALA A 19 -7.45 -0.92 9.72
CA ALA A 19 -7.39 -2.34 10.03
C ALA A 19 -8.37 -2.75 11.14
N CYS A 20 -8.24 -2.25 12.36
CA CYS A 20 -9.07 -2.71 13.50
C CYS A 20 -10.29 -1.83 13.82
N GLY A 21 -10.35 -0.59 13.29
CA GLY A 21 -11.45 0.35 13.58
C GLY A 21 -11.34 1.09 14.92
N ALA A 22 -10.24 0.94 15.65
CA ALA A 22 -9.94 1.73 16.84
C ALA A 22 -9.89 3.23 16.51
N VAL A 23 -10.34 4.07 17.45
CA VAL A 23 -10.30 5.53 17.31
C VAL A 23 -8.84 6.00 17.28
N LEU A 24 -8.54 6.91 16.36
CA LEU A 24 -7.25 7.57 16.25
C LEU A 24 -7.35 8.96 16.85
N ILE A 25 -6.28 9.41 17.49
CA ILE A 25 -6.23 10.70 18.20
C ILE A 25 -5.66 11.79 17.29
N GLU A 26 -4.77 11.42 16.37
CA GLU A 26 -4.06 12.33 15.49
C GLU A 26 -4.56 12.23 14.04
N GLU A 27 -4.66 13.38 13.38
CA GLU A 27 -4.91 13.45 11.95
C GLU A 27 -3.73 12.94 11.14
N GLY A 28 -3.98 12.42 9.94
CA GLY A 28 -2.93 11.88 9.05
C GLY A 28 -2.45 10.48 9.44
N ILE A 29 -2.77 9.98 10.63
CA ILE A 29 -2.54 8.59 11.00
C ILE A 29 -3.61 7.68 10.36
N TYR A 30 -3.18 6.57 9.77
CA TYR A 30 -4.08 5.61 9.13
C TYR A 30 -4.22 4.28 9.89
N PHE A 31 -3.24 3.96 10.74
CA PHE A 31 -3.18 2.74 11.55
C PHE A 31 -2.96 3.07 13.02
N CYS A 32 -3.62 2.36 13.93
CA CYS A 32 -3.21 2.41 15.33
C CYS A 32 -1.81 1.79 15.50
N PRO A 33 -1.08 2.08 16.59
CA PRO A 33 0.27 1.56 16.81
C PRO A 33 0.38 0.03 16.64
N ASP A 34 -0.58 -0.73 17.20
CA ASP A 34 -0.59 -2.19 17.11
C ASP A 34 -0.75 -2.70 15.69
N CYS A 35 -1.65 -2.09 14.91
CA CYS A 35 -1.87 -2.48 13.52
C CYS A 35 -0.69 -2.06 12.63
N PHE A 36 -0.09 -0.90 12.91
CA PHE A 36 1.08 -0.42 12.20
C PHE A 36 2.28 -1.35 12.43
N ALA A 37 2.53 -1.76 13.68
CA ALA A 37 3.61 -2.68 14.04
C ALA A 37 3.46 -4.08 13.39
N ARG A 38 2.24 -4.46 13.02
CA ARG A 38 1.96 -5.72 12.31
C ARG A 38 2.26 -5.65 10.82
N ILE A 39 2.44 -4.45 10.24
CA ILE A 39 2.78 -4.31 8.82
C ILE A 39 4.24 -4.73 8.63
N LYS A 40 4.45 -5.76 7.80
CA LYS A 40 5.79 -6.18 7.40
C LYS A 40 6.22 -5.41 6.16
N PHE A 41 6.85 -4.26 6.38
CA PHE A 41 7.40 -3.44 5.30
C PHE A 41 8.53 -4.18 4.57
N ILE A 42 8.59 -4.00 3.24
CA ILE A 42 9.66 -4.57 2.42
C ILE A 42 10.81 -3.56 2.34
N ARG A 43 12.00 -3.98 2.75
CA ARG A 43 13.21 -3.16 2.77
C ARG A 43 14.38 -3.97 2.22
N SER A 44 15.46 -3.29 1.86
CA SER A 44 16.73 -3.93 1.52
C SER A 44 17.23 -4.80 2.68
N PRO A 45 17.95 -5.91 2.41
CA PRO A 45 18.38 -6.38 1.10
C PRO A 45 17.23 -6.97 0.26
N LEU A 46 17.10 -6.56 -1.01
CA LEU A 46 16.08 -7.05 -1.95
C LEU A 46 16.59 -7.15 -3.38
N CYS A 47 15.86 -7.88 -4.23
CA CYS A 47 16.18 -7.94 -5.65
C CYS A 47 15.81 -6.61 -6.34
N PRO A 48 16.77 -5.88 -6.96
CA PRO A 48 16.47 -4.59 -7.58
C PRO A 48 15.51 -4.73 -8.77
N ARG A 49 15.41 -5.91 -9.40
CA ARG A 49 14.46 -6.21 -10.50
C ARG A 49 13.06 -6.54 -9.98
N CYS A 50 12.86 -7.63 -9.24
CA CYS A 50 11.51 -8.06 -8.81
C CYS A 50 11.06 -7.57 -7.43
N GLY A 51 11.92 -6.94 -6.65
CA GLY A 51 11.58 -6.42 -5.33
C GLY A 51 11.42 -7.49 -4.25
N VAL A 52 11.74 -8.76 -4.53
CA VAL A 52 11.69 -9.82 -3.51
C VAL A 52 12.75 -9.55 -2.44
N PRO A 53 12.39 -9.50 -1.14
CA PRO A 53 13.38 -9.32 -0.07
C PRO A 53 14.20 -10.60 0.09
N PHE A 54 15.49 -10.43 0.42
CA PHE A 54 16.35 -11.51 0.84
C PHE A 54 16.20 -11.78 2.34
N ALA A 55 16.61 -12.97 2.79
CA ALA A 55 16.75 -13.23 4.21
C ALA A 55 17.79 -12.26 4.81
N GLU A 56 17.64 -11.92 6.09
CA GLU A 56 18.39 -10.88 6.80
C GLU A 56 19.93 -11.07 6.83
N THR A 57 20.44 -12.16 6.26
CA THR A 57 21.88 -12.48 6.19
C THR A 57 22.61 -11.89 4.97
N GLY A 58 21.91 -11.20 4.07
CA GLY A 58 22.52 -10.54 2.91
C GLY A 58 22.93 -9.10 3.20
N GLU A 59 24.16 -8.70 2.89
CA GLU A 59 24.60 -7.32 3.16
C GLU A 59 24.09 -6.31 2.13
N GLN A 60 23.76 -6.73 0.89
CA GLN A 60 23.43 -5.81 -0.21
C GLN A 60 22.35 -6.34 -1.17
N ASP A 61 21.66 -5.40 -1.83
CA ASP A 61 20.74 -5.67 -2.93
C ASP A 61 21.47 -6.34 -4.11
N HIS A 62 20.92 -7.43 -4.63
CA HIS A 62 21.49 -8.16 -5.77
C HIS A 62 20.38 -8.88 -6.56
N ILE A 63 20.68 -9.30 -7.80
CA ILE A 63 19.68 -9.99 -8.62
C ILE A 63 19.41 -11.39 -8.06
N CYS A 64 18.15 -11.71 -7.78
CA CYS A 64 17.76 -13.04 -7.32
C CYS A 64 17.80 -14.09 -8.45
N GLY A 65 17.90 -15.37 -8.10
CA GLY A 65 17.97 -16.47 -9.08
C GLY A 65 16.81 -16.49 -10.09
N ALA A 66 15.58 -16.23 -9.64
CA ALA A 66 14.40 -16.17 -10.52
C ALA A 66 14.47 -15.05 -11.57
N CYS A 67 15.26 -14.00 -11.31
CA CYS A 67 15.46 -12.89 -12.23
C CYS A 67 16.63 -13.10 -13.19
N LEU A 68 17.45 -14.15 -13.01
CA LEU A 68 18.60 -14.41 -13.88
C LEU A 68 18.19 -15.03 -15.23
N LEU A 69 17.27 -16.00 -15.29
CA LEU A 69 16.89 -16.68 -16.54
C LEU A 69 15.47 -17.27 -16.52
N PRO A 70 14.59 -17.00 -17.51
CA PRO A 70 14.61 -15.93 -18.51
C PRO A 70 14.31 -14.53 -17.90
N GLY A 71 13.98 -14.48 -16.60
CA GLY A 71 13.60 -13.28 -15.87
C GLY A 71 12.21 -12.73 -16.24
N PRO A 72 11.64 -11.81 -15.44
CA PRO A 72 10.32 -11.26 -15.69
C PRO A 72 10.28 -10.27 -16.87
N ALA A 73 9.10 -10.12 -17.51
CA ALA A 73 8.85 -9.15 -18.59
C ALA A 73 8.73 -7.69 -18.12
N PHE A 74 9.29 -7.36 -16.95
CA PHE A 74 9.34 -6.00 -16.40
C PHE A 74 10.76 -5.69 -15.91
N SER A 75 11.10 -4.40 -15.90
CA SER A 75 12.40 -3.91 -15.42
C SER A 75 12.46 -3.83 -13.89
N THR A 76 11.39 -3.36 -13.26
CA THR A 76 11.36 -3.07 -11.83
C THR A 76 9.97 -3.37 -11.25
N ALA A 77 9.91 -4.04 -10.11
CA ALA A 77 8.72 -4.18 -9.28
C ALA A 77 9.03 -3.76 -7.83
N ARG A 78 8.11 -3.05 -7.20
CA ARG A 78 8.22 -2.57 -5.82
C ARG A 78 6.90 -2.76 -5.08
N ALA A 79 7.00 -3.04 -3.78
CA ALA A 79 5.86 -3.19 -2.89
C ALA A 79 6.20 -2.54 -1.55
N LEU A 80 5.21 -1.88 -0.94
CA LEU A 80 5.36 -1.25 0.38
C LEU A 80 5.59 -2.27 1.49
N GLY A 81 4.89 -3.40 1.42
CA GLY A 81 4.93 -4.43 2.44
C GLY A 81 4.39 -5.76 1.94
N ARG A 82 4.64 -6.80 2.73
CA ARG A 82 4.13 -8.14 2.47
C ARG A 82 2.61 -8.15 2.57
N TYR A 83 1.98 -8.93 1.69
CA TYR A 83 0.53 -9.10 1.66
C TYR A 83 0.07 -10.03 2.78
N GLU A 84 0.12 -9.55 4.01
CA GLU A 84 -0.26 -10.28 5.22
C GLU A 84 -0.78 -9.32 6.30
N THR A 85 -1.31 -9.89 7.38
CA THR A 85 -1.73 -9.19 8.60
C THR A 85 -2.60 -7.94 8.32
N ALA A 86 -2.26 -6.80 8.93
CA ALA A 86 -3.03 -5.55 8.84
C ALA A 86 -3.09 -5.00 7.41
N LEU A 87 -2.05 -5.20 6.59
CA LEU A 87 -2.04 -4.71 5.21
C LEU A 87 -3.01 -5.51 4.34
N MET A 88 -3.03 -6.84 4.49
CA MET A 88 -3.99 -7.72 3.81
C MET A 88 -5.43 -7.36 4.18
N ASP A 89 -5.73 -7.21 5.48
CA ASP A 89 -7.08 -6.90 5.97
C ASP A 89 -7.63 -5.59 5.35
N VAL A 90 -6.78 -4.56 5.29
CA VAL A 90 -7.14 -3.26 4.73
C VAL A 90 -7.33 -3.34 3.22
N ILE A 91 -6.46 -4.05 2.50
CA ILE A 91 -6.62 -4.26 1.06
C ILE A 91 -7.90 -5.05 0.75
N HIS A 92 -8.28 -6.03 1.58
CA HIS A 92 -9.54 -6.75 1.44
C HIS A 92 -10.75 -5.84 1.66
N LYS A 93 -10.75 -5.01 2.71
CA LYS A 93 -11.81 -4.02 2.95
C LYS A 93 -11.96 -3.04 1.78
N PHE A 94 -10.86 -2.65 1.17
CA PHE A 94 -10.89 -1.85 -0.05
C PHE A 94 -11.49 -2.64 -1.20
N LYS A 95 -10.83 -3.73 -1.64
CA LYS A 95 -11.20 -4.50 -2.85
C LYS A 95 -12.58 -5.18 -2.77
N TYR A 96 -13.05 -5.57 -1.60
CA TYR A 96 -14.24 -6.41 -1.45
C TYR A 96 -15.27 -5.84 -0.47
N GLY A 97 -14.84 -5.04 0.50
CA GLY A 97 -15.72 -4.42 1.49
C GLY A 97 -16.33 -3.07 1.06
N GLY A 98 -16.08 -2.62 -0.17
CA GLY A 98 -16.59 -1.35 -0.71
C GLY A 98 -16.07 -0.10 0.00
N LYS A 99 -15.00 -0.22 0.80
CA LYS A 99 -14.44 0.90 1.56
C LYS A 99 -13.49 1.73 0.70
N THR A 100 -14.02 2.44 -0.29
CA THR A 100 -13.23 3.23 -1.27
C THR A 100 -12.37 4.34 -0.62
N ALA A 101 -12.83 4.93 0.49
CA ALA A 101 -12.06 5.91 1.26
C ALA A 101 -10.73 5.36 1.81
N VAL A 102 -10.58 4.03 1.92
CA VAL A 102 -9.31 3.38 2.27
C VAL A 102 -8.31 3.44 1.11
N GLY A 103 -8.80 3.46 -0.14
CA GLY A 103 -7.96 3.47 -1.35
C GLY A 103 -7.04 4.68 -1.41
N GLU A 104 -7.57 5.88 -1.16
CA GLU A 104 -6.77 7.11 -1.14
C GLU A 104 -5.64 7.05 -0.09
N LYS A 105 -5.96 6.55 1.10
CA LYS A 105 -4.99 6.42 2.20
C LYS A 105 -3.91 5.38 1.89
N LEU A 106 -4.28 4.26 1.27
CA LEU A 106 -3.31 3.27 0.76
C LEU A 106 -2.43 3.86 -0.32
N GLY A 107 -3.00 4.65 -1.24
CA GLY A 107 -2.25 5.36 -2.29
C GLY A 107 -1.23 6.35 -1.71
N LYS A 108 -1.63 7.14 -0.71
CA LYS A 108 -0.72 8.05 0.02
C LYS A 108 0.40 7.30 0.70
N LEU A 109 0.10 6.21 1.41
CA LEU A 109 1.11 5.35 2.01
C LEU A 109 2.09 4.80 0.98
N MET A 110 1.61 4.38 -0.19
CA MET A 110 2.48 3.92 -1.28
C MET A 110 3.34 5.06 -1.83
N ALA A 111 2.77 6.25 -2.02
CA ALA A 111 3.51 7.40 -2.56
C ALA A 111 4.59 7.92 -1.61
N GLU A 112 4.35 7.85 -0.29
CA GLU A 112 5.27 8.33 0.75
C GLU A 112 6.32 7.28 1.15
N PHE A 113 6.13 6.01 0.79
CA PHE A 113 7.05 4.95 1.18
C PHE A 113 8.36 5.01 0.39
N PRO A 114 9.53 4.92 1.06
CA PRO A 114 10.81 4.96 0.37
C PRO A 114 11.09 3.63 -0.33
N TYR A 115 11.15 3.65 -1.66
CA TYR A 115 11.51 2.49 -2.47
C TYR A 115 12.98 2.55 -2.92
N PRO A 116 13.83 1.59 -2.52
CA PRO A 116 15.21 1.54 -2.99
C PRO A 116 15.29 1.45 -4.52
N ALA A 117 16.16 2.27 -5.12
CA ALA A 117 16.41 2.32 -6.56
C ALA A 117 15.14 2.44 -7.43
N PHE A 118 14.11 3.12 -6.91
CA PHE A 118 12.89 3.45 -7.65
C PHE A 118 12.48 4.88 -7.32
N ASN A 119 12.47 5.74 -8.34
CA ASN A 119 11.94 7.09 -8.24
C ASN A 119 10.83 7.26 -9.29
N ILE A 120 9.62 7.59 -8.84
CA ILE A 120 8.47 7.77 -9.74
C ILE A 120 8.68 8.90 -10.75
N MET A 121 9.51 9.88 -10.40
CA MET A 121 9.83 11.02 -11.27
C MET A 121 10.65 10.63 -12.50
N ASP A 122 11.24 9.44 -12.52
CA ASP A 122 11.98 8.91 -13.68
C ASP A 122 11.03 8.43 -14.79
N TYR A 123 9.71 8.40 -14.55
CA TYR A 123 8.70 7.87 -15.46
C TYR A 123 7.75 8.98 -15.96
N SER A 124 7.43 8.97 -17.25
CA SER A 124 6.59 10.00 -17.88
C SER A 124 5.09 9.69 -17.86
N LEU A 125 4.70 8.44 -17.55
CA LEU A 125 3.31 7.98 -17.60
C LEU A 125 3.04 6.96 -16.50
N ILE A 126 1.89 7.11 -15.84
CA ILE A 126 1.34 6.15 -14.90
C ILE A 126 0.05 5.60 -15.52
N MET A 127 -0.04 4.27 -15.62
CA MET A 127 -1.24 3.61 -16.12
C MET A 127 -1.77 2.59 -15.11
N PRO A 128 -3.09 2.58 -14.86
CA PRO A 128 -3.70 1.59 -14.00
C PRO A 128 -3.75 0.23 -14.69
N VAL A 129 -3.54 -0.85 -13.93
CA VAL A 129 -3.83 -2.19 -14.45
C VAL A 129 -5.35 -2.31 -14.66
N PRO A 130 -5.83 -2.71 -15.84
CA PRO A 130 -7.26 -2.79 -16.11
C PRO A 130 -7.91 -3.91 -15.29
N LEU A 131 -9.13 -3.65 -14.81
CA LEU A 131 -9.95 -4.65 -14.14
C LEU A 131 -10.93 -5.28 -15.14
N HIS A 132 -11.09 -6.61 -15.08
CA HIS A 132 -12.03 -7.32 -15.94
C HIS A 132 -13.46 -6.73 -15.78
N PRO A 133 -14.23 -6.53 -16.88
CA PRO A 133 -15.53 -5.85 -16.83
C PRO A 133 -16.52 -6.42 -15.81
N ARG A 134 -16.57 -7.75 -15.66
CA ARG A 134 -17.40 -8.41 -14.63
C ARG A 134 -17.01 -8.01 -13.21
N LYS A 135 -15.71 -7.94 -12.91
CA LYS A 135 -15.21 -7.53 -11.59
C LYS A 135 -15.43 -6.03 -11.37
N LEU A 136 -15.28 -5.21 -12.42
CA LEU A 136 -15.59 -3.78 -12.35
C LEU A 136 -17.06 -3.53 -12.01
N ARG A 137 -18.00 -4.24 -12.67
CA ARG A 137 -19.43 -4.15 -12.35
C ARG A 137 -19.75 -4.61 -10.92
N GLN A 138 -19.14 -5.70 -10.46
CA GLN A 138 -19.35 -6.22 -9.11
C GLN A 138 -18.78 -5.30 -8.02
N ARG A 139 -17.59 -4.73 -8.26
CA ARG A 139 -16.85 -3.91 -7.29
C ARG A 139 -17.27 -2.44 -7.32
N GLY A 140 -17.71 -1.93 -8.46
CA GLY A 140 -18.09 -0.53 -8.68
C GLY A 140 -16.93 0.43 -8.96
N PHE A 141 -15.68 -0.03 -8.88
CA PHE A 141 -14.48 0.79 -9.14
C PHE A 141 -13.28 -0.10 -9.52
N ASN A 142 -12.25 0.50 -10.13
CA ASN A 142 -10.96 -0.14 -10.36
C ASN A 142 -9.98 0.26 -9.25
N GLN A 143 -9.47 -0.71 -8.51
CA GLN A 143 -8.58 -0.51 -7.37
C GLN A 143 -7.19 0.04 -7.72
N SER A 144 -6.80 -0.01 -9.00
CA SER A 144 -5.52 0.51 -9.49
C SER A 144 -5.66 1.79 -10.29
N ALA A 145 -6.89 2.32 -10.45
CA ALA A 145 -7.18 3.57 -11.13
C ALA A 145 -7.18 4.78 -10.19
#